data_AF-A0A286DU73-F1
#
_entry.id   AF-A0A286DU73-F1
#
_cell.length_a   1.000
_cell.length_b   1.000
_cell.length_c   1.000
_cell.angle_alpha   90.00
_cell.angle_beta   90.00
_cell.angle_gamma   90.00
#
_symmetry.space_group_name_H-M   'P 1'
#
loop_
_entity.id
_entity.type
_entity.pdbx_description
1 polymer ?
#
loop_
_entity_poly.entity_id
_entity_poly.type
_entity_poly.pdbx_seq_one_letter_code
_entity_poly.pdbx_strand_id
1 'polypeptide(L)'
;MPRFPLPRLAALTAVATLALTGCGTEPADGPAPADGRAHHGGTGAATVEAERFLRLTETHPETGMTLLEGPTFDAEGRLLVVDVTAPAGAPKVLRVDLQARTSERLLTDDRGAYTSAQFSPHDGRLYLSDFAHGEIVSAEPDGSDPRVFFAGEVDGAPMHPDDIAFDPDGHLYLSDSRGLAEGESVGRVVRVDREGREATVLADGLAAPNGISFDADFRGLWVSELTENRVSYLQWEAEGGVAASHTALRVDGGLAQTDSIAVDADGNLYQGLHGRPAVLVYDRYGRHLATIEIPAGDEGLTSATNLAITPGGTTAYLTVSGPAGGYLYTFEALAEGTRQSNGG
;
A
#
# COMPACT_ATOMS: atom_id res chain seq x y z
N MET A 1 40.59 12.76 -49.63
CA MET A 1 40.43 14.12 -50.19
C MET A 1 39.19 14.09 -51.06
N PRO A 2 38.17 14.96 -50.95
CA PRO A 2 38.06 16.30 -50.32
C PRO A 2 37.20 16.27 -49.03
N ARG A 3 37.31 17.06 -47.95
CA ARG A 3 37.50 18.51 -47.65
C ARG A 3 36.30 19.43 -47.96
N PHE A 4 35.47 19.65 -46.91
CA PHE A 4 34.81 20.88 -46.40
C PHE A 4 33.91 21.74 -47.35
N PRO A 5 32.90 22.52 -46.85
CA PRO A 5 32.93 23.31 -45.61
C PRO A 5 31.66 23.38 -44.74
N LEU A 6 31.90 23.77 -43.48
CA LEU A 6 30.95 24.40 -42.54
C LEU A 6 30.60 25.82 -43.00
N PRO A 7 29.44 26.37 -42.60
CA PRO A 7 29.32 27.78 -42.26
C PRO A 7 29.32 27.98 -40.73
N ARG A 8 29.90 29.11 -40.32
CA ARG A 8 30.06 29.61 -38.96
C ARG A 8 29.45 31.03 -38.90
N LEU A 9 28.95 31.39 -37.71
CA LEU A 9 28.47 32.71 -37.23
C LEU A 9 27.07 33.15 -37.71
N ALA A 10 26.20 33.78 -36.90
CA ALA A 10 26.35 34.62 -35.70
C ALA A 10 25.18 34.37 -34.71
N ALA A 11 25.39 34.20 -33.41
CA ALA A 11 25.38 35.24 -32.36
C ALA A 11 24.19 36.22 -32.40
N LEU A 12 23.18 35.97 -31.57
CA LEU A 12 22.40 37.02 -30.93
C LEU A 12 22.01 36.62 -29.51
N THR A 13 22.67 37.27 -28.57
CA THR A 13 22.38 37.37 -27.14
C THR A 13 21.10 38.18 -26.94
N ALA A 14 20.16 37.66 -26.17
CA ALA A 14 19.13 38.46 -25.51
C ALA A 14 19.06 38.04 -24.04
N VAL A 15 19.72 38.84 -23.21
CA VAL A 15 19.56 38.89 -21.76
C VAL A 15 18.26 39.63 -21.49
N ALA A 16 17.34 39.01 -20.76
CA ALA A 16 16.21 39.70 -20.15
C ALA A 16 16.33 39.59 -18.63
N THR A 17 16.97 40.61 -18.04
CA THR A 17 16.91 40.92 -16.62
C THR A 17 15.55 41.57 -16.32
N LEU A 18 14.77 40.95 -15.44
CA LEU A 18 13.69 41.62 -14.72
C LEU A 18 14.03 41.56 -13.23
N ALA A 19 14.66 42.64 -12.77
CA ALA A 19 14.67 43.02 -11.37
C ALA A 19 13.47 43.92 -11.13
N LEU A 20 12.58 43.52 -10.23
CA LEU A 20 11.75 44.47 -9.50
C LEU A 20 11.85 44.14 -8.01
N THR A 21 12.35 45.14 -7.31
CA THR A 21 12.61 45.24 -5.88
C THR A 21 11.33 45.17 -5.07
N GLY A 22 11.43 44.59 -3.87
CA GLY A 22 10.35 44.55 -2.89
C GLY A 22 10.06 45.89 -2.24
N CYS A 23 8.91 45.93 -1.57
CA CYS A 23 8.65 46.75 -0.39
C CYS A 23 7.87 45.87 0.60
N GLY A 24 8.40 45.72 1.82
CA GLY A 24 7.67 45.17 2.95
C GLY A 24 7.05 46.27 3.83
N THR A 25 6.58 45.83 5.00
CA THR A 25 5.99 46.53 6.17
C THR A 25 4.47 46.73 6.07
N GLU A 26 3.61 46.39 7.05
CA GLU A 26 3.75 46.22 8.51
C GLU A 26 2.79 45.14 9.09
N PRO A 27 3.04 44.64 10.32
CA PRO A 27 2.16 43.71 11.03
C PRO A 27 1.01 44.43 11.73
N ALA A 28 -0.17 43.81 11.77
CA ALA A 28 -1.29 44.26 12.59
C ALA A 28 -1.16 43.65 14.00
N ASP A 29 -1.00 44.51 15.00
CA ASP A 29 -1.14 44.20 16.42
C ASP A 29 -2.57 43.71 16.73
N GLY A 30 -2.68 42.50 17.28
CA GLY A 30 -3.89 41.96 17.88
C GLY A 30 -3.52 41.15 19.14
N PRO A 31 -4.34 41.17 20.21
CA PRO A 31 -3.94 40.64 21.50
C PRO A 31 -3.89 39.10 21.47
N ALA A 32 -2.85 38.55 22.09
CA ALA A 32 -2.61 37.11 22.22
C ALA A 32 -3.72 36.40 23.00
N PRO A 33 -4.16 35.20 22.57
CA PRO A 33 -4.78 34.28 23.49
C PRO A 33 -3.67 33.59 24.29
N ALA A 34 -3.77 33.69 25.61
CA ALA A 34 -3.07 32.80 26.51
C ALA A 34 -3.68 31.40 26.32
N ASP A 35 -2.87 30.43 25.93
CA ASP A 35 -2.90 29.11 26.55
C ASP A 35 -1.61 28.35 26.20
N GLY A 36 -0.89 28.00 27.26
CA GLY A 36 0.36 27.27 27.18
C GLY A 36 0.12 25.82 26.77
N ARG A 37 0.59 25.46 25.58
CA ARG A 37 1.15 24.14 25.33
C ARG A 37 2.51 24.34 24.72
N ALA A 38 3.53 23.90 25.44
CA ALA A 38 4.91 23.97 24.99
C ALA A 38 5.03 23.23 23.65
N HIS A 39 5.33 23.98 22.59
CA HIS A 39 5.89 23.40 21.38
C HIS A 39 7.26 22.83 21.73
N HIS A 40 7.34 21.52 21.90
CA HIS A 40 8.61 20.82 21.78
C HIS A 40 8.98 20.76 20.30
N GLY A 41 9.85 21.69 19.90
CA GLY A 41 10.52 21.71 18.61
C GLY A 41 11.53 20.58 18.47
N GLY A 42 11.05 19.37 18.27
CA GLY A 42 11.80 18.31 17.60
C GLY A 42 11.40 18.31 16.13
N THR A 43 12.30 18.70 15.23
CA THR A 43 12.06 18.73 13.78
C THR A 43 12.17 17.35 13.11
N GLY A 44 11.96 16.28 13.87
CA GLY A 44 12.04 14.89 13.39
C GLY A 44 10.70 14.19 13.52
N ALA A 45 10.40 13.30 12.58
CA ALA A 45 9.29 12.37 12.69
C ALA A 45 9.41 11.57 14.00
N ALA A 46 8.28 11.27 14.64
CA ALA A 46 8.26 10.46 15.85
C ALA A 46 8.64 9.01 15.54
N THR A 47 9.29 8.31 16.48
CA THR A 47 9.45 6.85 16.41
C THR A 47 8.38 6.21 17.29
N VAL A 48 7.64 5.26 16.74
CA VAL A 48 6.68 4.42 17.47
C VAL A 48 7.19 3.00 17.41
N GLU A 49 7.39 2.37 18.56
CA GLU A 49 7.77 0.96 18.61
C GLU A 49 6.51 0.10 18.57
N ALA A 50 6.45 -0.86 17.65
CA ALA A 50 5.35 -1.82 17.60
C ALA A 50 5.59 -2.98 18.57
N GLU A 51 4.52 -3.51 19.14
CA GLU A 51 4.58 -4.64 20.07
C GLU A 51 4.32 -5.95 19.33
N ARG A 52 5.14 -6.98 19.60
CA ARG A 52 4.89 -8.31 19.06
C ARG A 52 3.57 -8.85 19.62
N PHE A 53 2.64 -9.18 18.73
CA PHE A 53 1.33 -9.67 19.11
C PHE A 53 1.24 -11.20 19.12
N LEU A 54 1.57 -11.83 17.98
CA LEU A 54 1.46 -13.28 17.78
C LEU A 54 2.44 -13.73 16.69
N ARG A 55 3.07 -14.89 16.84
CA ARG A 55 3.71 -15.59 15.73
C ARG A 55 2.66 -16.42 15.01
N LEU A 56 2.43 -16.15 13.73
CA LEU A 56 1.41 -16.83 12.93
C LEU A 56 1.97 -18.05 12.21
N THR A 57 3.20 -17.94 11.70
CA THR A 57 3.83 -19.01 10.91
C THR A 57 5.30 -19.17 11.26
N GLU A 58 5.78 -20.40 11.15
CA GLU A 58 7.22 -20.67 11.02
C GLU A 58 7.61 -20.55 9.56
N THR A 59 8.90 -20.39 9.29
CA THR A 59 9.45 -20.49 7.93
C THR A 59 9.09 -21.87 7.36
N HIS A 60 8.44 -21.89 6.19
CA HIS A 60 8.03 -23.14 5.57
C HIS A 60 9.27 -23.89 5.05
N PRO A 61 9.55 -25.12 5.50
CA PRO A 61 10.72 -25.88 5.04
C PRO A 61 10.77 -26.08 3.53
N GLU A 62 9.60 -26.18 2.89
CA GLU A 62 9.43 -26.43 1.45
C GLU A 62 9.82 -25.23 0.59
N THR A 63 9.55 -24.01 1.05
CA THR A 63 9.88 -22.77 0.33
C THR A 63 11.10 -22.05 0.89
N GLY A 64 11.51 -22.39 2.11
CA GLY A 64 12.62 -21.75 2.82
C GLY A 64 12.30 -20.33 3.32
N MET A 65 11.05 -19.91 3.24
CA MET A 65 10.61 -18.57 3.61
C MET A 65 9.19 -18.56 4.19
N THR A 66 8.80 -17.43 4.76
CA THR A 66 7.40 -17.08 5.01
C THR A 66 7.21 -15.60 4.67
N LEU A 67 6.07 -15.25 4.09
CA LEU A 67 5.70 -13.89 3.75
C LEU A 67 4.22 -13.71 4.06
N LEU A 68 3.93 -12.97 5.13
CA LEU A 68 2.57 -12.64 5.53
C LEU A 68 2.17 -11.33 4.90
N GLU A 69 0.94 -11.27 4.43
CA GLU A 69 0.37 -10.09 3.76
C GLU A 69 -1.11 -9.94 4.11
N GLY A 70 -1.75 -8.94 3.48
CA GLY A 70 -3.20 -8.78 3.40
C GLY A 70 -3.95 -8.95 4.73
N PRO A 71 -3.55 -8.29 5.83
CA PRO A 71 -4.34 -8.32 7.04
C PRO A 71 -5.70 -7.66 6.77
N THR A 72 -6.85 -8.26 7.09
CA THR A 72 -8.15 -7.58 6.87
C THR A 72 -9.16 -7.93 7.94
N PHE A 73 -10.03 -6.98 8.29
CA PHE A 73 -11.06 -7.19 9.29
C PHE A 73 -12.37 -7.61 8.64
N ASP A 74 -12.99 -8.67 9.17
CA ASP A 74 -14.37 -8.98 8.83
C ASP A 74 -15.37 -8.13 9.62
N ALA A 75 -16.66 -8.28 9.30
CA ALA A 75 -17.74 -7.53 9.93
C ALA A 75 -17.89 -7.79 11.44
N GLU A 76 -17.33 -8.89 11.96
CA GLU A 76 -17.31 -9.22 13.39
C GLU A 76 -16.03 -8.72 14.08
N GLY A 77 -15.14 -8.04 13.37
CA GLY A 77 -13.87 -7.52 13.90
C GLY A 77 -12.80 -8.60 14.10
N ARG A 78 -12.93 -9.76 13.47
CA ARG A 78 -11.87 -10.78 13.44
C ARG A 78 -10.91 -10.42 12.32
N LEU A 79 -9.61 -10.62 12.57
CA LEU A 79 -8.56 -10.32 11.61
C LEU A 79 -8.27 -11.57 10.78
N LEU A 80 -8.13 -11.42 9.47
CA LEU A 80 -7.58 -12.42 8.56
C LEU A 80 -6.21 -11.98 8.09
N VAL A 81 -5.35 -12.92 7.74
CA VAL A 81 -4.00 -12.68 7.19
C VAL A 81 -3.73 -13.74 6.14
N VAL A 82 -3.07 -13.37 5.04
CA VAL A 82 -2.64 -14.33 4.01
C VAL A 82 -1.17 -14.70 4.20
N ASP A 83 -0.80 -15.93 3.83
CA ASP A 83 0.61 -16.35 3.71
C ASP A 83 0.89 -16.68 2.24
N VAL A 84 1.57 -15.74 1.56
CA VAL A 84 1.88 -15.79 0.13
C VAL A 84 2.67 -17.05 -0.23
N THR A 85 3.50 -17.51 0.70
CA THR A 85 4.53 -18.53 0.50
C THR A 85 4.16 -19.88 1.10
N ALA A 86 2.96 -20.00 1.69
CA ALA A 86 2.46 -21.25 2.21
C ALA A 86 2.50 -22.31 1.09
N PRO A 87 3.09 -23.50 1.31
CA PRO A 87 3.18 -24.52 0.28
C PRO A 87 1.81 -25.14 -0.04
N ALA A 88 1.76 -25.99 -1.05
CA ALA A 88 0.55 -26.74 -1.40
C ALA A 88 0.00 -27.52 -0.19
N GLY A 89 -1.29 -27.37 0.09
CA GLY A 89 -1.96 -28.03 1.22
C GLY A 89 -1.73 -27.37 2.59
N ALA A 90 -0.92 -26.30 2.68
CA ALA A 90 -0.82 -25.47 3.88
C ALA A 90 -1.91 -24.38 3.90
N PRO A 91 -2.26 -23.83 5.08
CA PRO A 91 -3.18 -22.69 5.18
C PRO A 91 -2.67 -21.49 4.39
N LYS A 92 -3.47 -21.03 3.41
CA LYS A 92 -3.20 -19.84 2.61
C LYS A 92 -3.75 -18.58 3.27
N VAL A 93 -4.88 -18.74 3.97
CA VAL A 93 -5.51 -17.69 4.78
C VAL A 93 -5.68 -18.19 6.20
N LEU A 94 -5.25 -17.38 7.16
CA LEU A 94 -5.39 -17.59 8.59
C LEU A 94 -6.43 -16.62 9.14
N ARG A 95 -7.26 -17.09 10.07
CA ARG A 95 -8.11 -16.25 10.89
C ARG A 95 -7.48 -16.10 12.27
N VAL A 96 -7.37 -14.88 12.77
CA VAL A 96 -6.76 -14.54 14.06
C VAL A 96 -7.85 -14.14 15.06
N ASP A 97 -7.86 -14.82 16.20
CA ASP A 97 -8.61 -14.41 17.38
C ASP A 97 -7.74 -13.44 18.19
N LEU A 98 -8.10 -12.16 18.14
CA LEU A 98 -7.36 -11.08 18.79
C LEU A 98 -7.47 -11.13 20.32
N GLN A 99 -8.55 -11.70 20.86
CA GLN A 99 -8.74 -11.80 22.31
C GLN A 99 -7.94 -12.98 22.88
N ALA A 100 -8.05 -14.15 22.24
CA ALA A 100 -7.35 -15.36 22.66
C ALA A 100 -5.87 -15.35 22.27
N ARG A 101 -5.46 -14.47 21.34
CA ARG A 101 -4.13 -14.44 20.71
C ARG A 101 -3.78 -15.80 20.10
N THR A 102 -4.70 -16.33 19.31
CA THR A 102 -4.55 -17.59 18.58
C THR A 102 -4.91 -17.39 17.12
N SER A 103 -4.48 -18.30 16.26
CA SER A 103 -4.94 -18.35 14.87
C SER A 103 -5.46 -19.73 14.51
N GLU A 104 -6.36 -19.77 13.54
CA GLU A 104 -6.86 -20.98 12.91
C GLU A 104 -6.78 -20.88 11.39
N ARG A 105 -6.76 -22.04 10.72
CA ARG A 105 -6.85 -22.08 9.26
C ARG A 105 -8.24 -21.62 8.82
N LEU A 106 -8.28 -20.78 7.79
CA LEU A 106 -9.52 -20.41 7.10
C LEU A 106 -9.62 -21.12 5.75
N LEU A 107 -8.63 -20.90 4.90
CA LEU A 107 -8.61 -21.37 3.53
C LEU A 107 -7.29 -22.07 3.23
N THR A 108 -7.38 -23.22 2.58
CA THR A 108 -6.26 -24.04 2.13
C THR A 108 -6.53 -24.45 0.69
N ASP A 109 -5.49 -24.40 -0.14
CA ASP A 109 -5.49 -24.98 -1.47
C ASP A 109 -4.06 -25.42 -1.85
N ASP A 110 -3.92 -25.93 -3.07
CA ASP A 110 -2.66 -26.47 -3.58
C ASP A 110 -1.82 -25.48 -4.40
N ARG A 111 -2.34 -24.29 -4.72
CA ARG A 111 -1.70 -23.41 -5.72
C ARG A 111 -1.62 -21.93 -5.34
N GLY A 112 -2.61 -21.37 -4.67
CA GLY A 112 -2.76 -19.93 -4.51
C GLY A 112 -1.54 -19.28 -3.89
N ALA A 113 -1.10 -18.17 -4.46
CA ALA A 113 -0.09 -17.28 -3.90
C ALA A 113 -0.78 -15.95 -3.59
N TYR A 114 -1.61 -15.96 -2.54
CA TYR A 114 -2.45 -14.80 -2.24
C TYR A 114 -1.64 -13.70 -1.57
N THR A 115 -1.68 -12.48 -2.11
CA THR A 115 -0.92 -11.32 -1.64
C THR A 115 -1.80 -10.27 -0.96
N SER A 116 -3.10 -10.27 -1.20
CA SER A 116 -4.05 -9.36 -0.54
C SER A 116 -5.37 -10.07 -0.22
N ALA A 117 -6.10 -9.54 0.76
CA ALA A 117 -7.42 -9.96 1.18
C ALA A 117 -8.32 -8.75 1.48
N GLN A 118 -9.51 -8.68 0.86
CA GLN A 118 -10.50 -7.64 1.16
C GLN A 118 -11.93 -8.16 1.14
N PHE A 119 -12.78 -7.62 2.03
CA PHE A 119 -14.21 -7.89 2.00
C PHE A 119 -14.94 -6.91 1.09
N SER A 120 -15.67 -7.46 0.12
CA SER A 120 -16.49 -6.67 -0.78
C SER A 120 -17.66 -6.02 -0.03
N PRO A 121 -17.88 -4.70 -0.17
CA PRO A 121 -19.05 -4.04 0.39
C PRO A 121 -20.35 -4.45 -0.30
N HIS A 122 -20.28 -5.12 -1.45
CA HIS A 122 -21.44 -5.46 -2.27
C HIS A 122 -22.10 -6.78 -1.85
N ASP A 123 -21.29 -7.84 -1.68
CA ASP A 123 -21.76 -9.20 -1.41
C ASP A 123 -21.23 -9.78 -0.09
N GLY A 124 -20.31 -9.08 0.59
CA GLY A 124 -19.70 -9.51 1.84
C GLY A 124 -18.71 -10.68 1.69
N ARG A 125 -18.38 -11.12 0.48
CA ARG A 125 -17.40 -12.19 0.27
C ARG A 125 -15.98 -11.68 0.52
N LEU A 126 -15.08 -12.60 0.87
CA LEU A 126 -13.64 -12.38 0.90
C LEU A 126 -13.10 -12.45 -0.52
N TYR A 127 -12.32 -11.47 -0.95
CA TYR A 127 -11.62 -11.44 -2.23
C TYR A 127 -10.12 -11.47 -1.98
N LEU A 128 -9.39 -12.22 -2.82
CA LEU A 128 -7.97 -12.48 -2.72
C LEU A 128 -7.32 -12.23 -4.09
N SER A 129 -6.21 -11.50 -4.13
CA SER A 129 -5.34 -11.43 -5.32
C SER A 129 -4.43 -12.65 -5.37
N ASP A 130 -4.44 -13.40 -6.48
CA ASP A 130 -3.51 -14.52 -6.72
C ASP A 130 -2.41 -14.08 -7.69
N PHE A 131 -1.31 -13.60 -7.12
CA PHE A 131 -0.19 -13.02 -7.85
C PHE A 131 0.40 -13.99 -8.88
N ALA A 132 0.53 -15.26 -8.51
CA ALA A 132 1.19 -16.27 -9.33
C ALA A 132 0.35 -16.70 -10.54
N HIS A 133 -0.98 -16.60 -10.45
CA HIS A 133 -1.89 -17.07 -11.49
C HIS A 133 -2.57 -15.95 -12.28
N GLY A 134 -2.45 -14.70 -11.84
CA GLY A 134 -3.09 -13.58 -12.52
C GLY A 134 -4.60 -13.56 -12.33
N GLU A 135 -5.07 -13.97 -11.15
CA GLU A 135 -6.49 -14.16 -10.85
C GLU A 135 -6.90 -13.36 -9.61
N ILE A 136 -8.19 -13.02 -9.55
CA ILE A 136 -8.86 -12.65 -8.31
C ILE A 136 -9.76 -13.82 -7.90
N VAL A 137 -9.57 -14.33 -6.70
CA VAL A 137 -10.36 -15.41 -6.11
C VAL A 137 -11.30 -14.82 -5.07
N SER A 138 -12.54 -15.29 -5.03
CA SER A 138 -13.49 -14.96 -3.95
C SER A 138 -13.85 -16.21 -3.15
N ALA A 139 -14.17 -16.05 -1.87
CA ALA A 139 -14.66 -17.09 -0.99
C ALA A 139 -15.73 -16.53 -0.04
N GLU A 140 -16.56 -17.39 0.53
CA GLU A 140 -17.43 -16.99 1.64
C GLU A 140 -16.59 -16.52 2.85
N PRO A 141 -17.13 -15.70 3.77
CA PRO A 141 -16.39 -15.22 4.94
C PRO A 141 -15.80 -16.33 5.83
N ASP A 142 -16.34 -17.54 5.74
CA ASP A 142 -15.83 -18.71 6.44
C ASP A 142 -14.73 -19.48 5.69
N GLY A 143 -14.32 -18.99 4.50
CA GLY A 143 -13.34 -19.61 3.61
C GLY A 143 -13.92 -20.68 2.68
N SER A 144 -15.23 -20.97 2.77
CA SER A 144 -15.87 -21.96 1.91
C SER A 144 -16.17 -21.40 0.51
N ASP A 145 -16.48 -22.31 -0.42
CA ASP A 145 -16.89 -21.98 -1.79
C ASP A 145 -15.93 -21.01 -2.52
N PRO A 146 -14.61 -21.33 -2.60
CA PRO A 146 -13.67 -20.52 -3.37
C PRO A 146 -14.00 -20.58 -4.87
N ARG A 147 -13.97 -19.42 -5.53
CA ARG A 147 -14.28 -19.24 -6.95
C ARG A 147 -13.35 -18.22 -7.57
N VAL A 148 -12.91 -18.47 -8.80
CA VAL A 148 -12.27 -17.42 -9.61
C VAL A 148 -13.34 -16.37 -9.93
N PHE A 149 -13.16 -15.16 -9.40
CA PHE A 149 -14.01 -14.01 -9.66
C PHE A 149 -13.64 -13.32 -10.98
N PHE A 150 -12.34 -13.11 -11.18
CA PHE A 150 -11.81 -12.50 -12.40
C PHE A 150 -10.47 -13.14 -12.78
N ALA A 151 -10.25 -13.36 -14.07
CA ALA A 151 -9.02 -13.92 -14.61
C ALA A 151 -8.87 -13.57 -16.09
N GLY A 152 -7.64 -13.67 -16.59
CA GLY A 152 -7.32 -13.51 -18.01
C GLY A 152 -6.51 -12.25 -18.30
N GLU A 153 -6.42 -11.93 -19.58
CA GLU A 153 -5.68 -10.76 -20.06
C GLU A 153 -6.53 -9.50 -19.97
N VAL A 154 -5.91 -8.41 -19.53
CA VAL A 154 -6.45 -7.06 -19.63
C VAL A 154 -5.61 -6.34 -20.67
N ASP A 155 -6.23 -5.68 -21.64
CA ASP A 155 -5.56 -5.03 -22.77
C ASP A 155 -4.47 -5.89 -23.45
N GLY A 156 -4.78 -7.18 -23.62
CA GLY A 156 -3.94 -8.14 -24.36
C GLY A 156 -2.68 -8.59 -23.63
N ALA A 157 -2.63 -8.44 -22.30
CA ALA A 157 -1.52 -8.96 -21.52
C ALA A 157 -1.96 -9.46 -20.13
N PRO A 158 -1.32 -10.53 -19.61
CA PRO A 158 -1.67 -11.13 -18.32
C PRO A 158 -1.40 -10.17 -17.16
N MET A 159 -2.05 -10.43 -16.03
CA MET A 159 -1.89 -9.64 -14.82
C MET A 159 -1.02 -10.35 -13.78
N HIS A 160 -0.42 -9.56 -12.90
CA HIS A 160 0.17 -9.95 -11.62
C HIS A 160 -0.52 -9.11 -10.52
N PRO A 161 -1.79 -9.43 -10.17
CA PRO A 161 -2.52 -8.69 -9.17
C PRO A 161 -1.82 -8.85 -7.82
N ASP A 162 -1.47 -7.74 -7.18
CA ASP A 162 -0.73 -7.74 -5.93
C ASP A 162 -1.65 -7.35 -4.77
N ASP A 163 -2.13 -6.12 -4.78
CA ASP A 163 -2.98 -5.54 -3.73
C ASP A 163 -4.34 -5.13 -4.33
N ILE A 164 -5.42 -5.22 -3.54
CA ILE A 164 -6.79 -4.90 -3.98
C ILE A 164 -7.52 -3.94 -3.06
N ALA A 165 -8.44 -3.15 -3.64
CA ALA A 165 -9.33 -2.28 -2.91
C ALA A 165 -10.73 -2.20 -3.53
N PHE A 166 -11.73 -1.84 -2.73
CA PHE A 166 -13.11 -1.68 -3.19
C PHE A 166 -13.60 -0.24 -3.04
N ASP A 167 -14.25 0.27 -4.08
CA ASP A 167 -15.09 1.46 -3.94
C ASP A 167 -16.42 1.16 -3.24
N PRO A 168 -17.19 2.18 -2.80
CA PRO A 168 -18.47 1.98 -2.13
C PRO A 168 -19.54 1.28 -2.98
N ASP A 169 -19.41 1.31 -4.31
CA ASP A 169 -20.33 0.66 -5.25
C ASP A 169 -20.00 -0.83 -5.48
N GLY A 170 -18.85 -1.27 -4.98
CA GLY A 170 -18.36 -2.65 -5.03
C GLY A 170 -17.45 -2.97 -6.21
N HIS A 171 -16.99 -1.99 -6.98
CA HIS A 171 -15.98 -2.26 -8.01
C HIS A 171 -14.63 -2.52 -7.34
N LEU A 172 -13.91 -3.51 -7.86
CA LEU A 172 -12.59 -3.89 -7.37
C LEU A 172 -11.53 -3.13 -8.16
N TYR A 173 -10.54 -2.60 -7.45
CA TYR A 173 -9.36 -1.94 -7.99
C TYR A 173 -8.17 -2.78 -7.58
N LEU A 174 -7.29 -3.08 -8.52
CA LEU A 174 -6.10 -3.86 -8.27
C LEU A 174 -4.86 -3.15 -8.79
N SER A 175 -3.76 -3.33 -8.07
CA SER A 175 -2.42 -3.07 -8.57
C SER A 175 -1.94 -4.28 -9.36
N ASP A 176 -1.59 -4.05 -10.62
CA ASP A 176 -1.06 -5.07 -11.52
C ASP A 176 0.46 -4.90 -11.60
N SER A 177 1.17 -5.63 -10.75
CA SER A 177 2.60 -5.50 -10.43
C SER A 177 3.51 -6.13 -11.50
N ARG A 178 3.35 -5.68 -12.73
CA ARG A 178 4.21 -6.09 -13.85
C ARG A 178 5.50 -5.28 -13.86
N GLY A 179 6.57 -5.90 -14.35
CA GLY A 179 7.88 -5.24 -14.50
C GLY A 179 8.60 -5.07 -13.16
N LEU A 180 8.88 -6.19 -12.47
CA LEU A 180 9.60 -6.20 -11.19
C LEU A 180 11.09 -5.81 -11.31
N ALA A 181 11.59 -5.58 -12.53
CA ALA A 181 12.94 -5.06 -12.75
C ALA A 181 12.95 -3.53 -12.75
N GLU A 182 14.00 -2.94 -12.16
CA GLU A 182 14.20 -1.49 -12.18
C GLU A 182 14.25 -0.96 -13.63
N GLY A 183 13.52 0.11 -13.90
CA GLY A 183 13.40 0.71 -15.23
C GLY A 183 12.36 0.06 -16.15
N GLU A 184 11.68 -1.01 -15.72
CA GLU A 184 10.56 -1.62 -16.44
C GLU A 184 9.21 -1.15 -15.90
N SER A 185 8.85 0.12 -16.16
CA SER A 185 7.57 0.67 -15.73
C SER A 185 6.43 0.24 -16.67
N VAL A 186 5.94 -0.99 -16.51
CA VAL A 186 4.85 -1.59 -17.31
C VAL A 186 3.66 -2.07 -16.46
N GLY A 187 3.67 -1.72 -15.18
CA GLY A 187 2.59 -2.00 -14.25
C GLY A 187 1.38 -1.10 -14.47
N ARG A 188 0.25 -1.51 -13.92
CA ARG A 188 -1.06 -0.88 -14.16
C ARG A 188 -1.89 -0.77 -12.89
N VAL A 189 -2.87 0.12 -12.90
CA VAL A 189 -4.05 0.02 -12.04
C VAL A 189 -5.23 -0.39 -12.88
N VAL A 190 -5.90 -1.47 -12.47
CA VAL A 190 -7.05 -2.03 -13.18
C VAL A 190 -8.28 -1.97 -12.29
N ARG A 191 -9.40 -1.50 -12.84
CA ARG A 191 -10.72 -1.63 -12.21
C ARG A 191 -11.45 -2.80 -12.83
N VAL A 192 -11.93 -3.72 -12.01
CA VAL A 192 -12.85 -4.79 -12.37
C VAL A 192 -14.23 -4.44 -11.86
N ASP A 193 -15.27 -4.59 -12.68
CA ASP A 193 -16.63 -4.32 -12.24
C ASP A 193 -17.06 -5.26 -11.11
N ARG A 194 -18.07 -4.85 -10.31
CA ARG A 194 -18.52 -5.63 -9.15
C ARG A 194 -19.08 -7.02 -9.48
N GLU A 195 -19.33 -7.29 -10.76
CA GLU A 195 -19.84 -8.56 -11.26
C GLU A 195 -18.73 -9.42 -11.90
N GLY A 196 -17.49 -8.92 -11.93
CA GLY A 196 -16.34 -9.59 -12.51
C GLY A 196 -16.36 -9.67 -14.03
N ARG A 197 -17.12 -8.81 -14.73
CA ARG A 197 -17.38 -8.96 -16.18
C ARG A 197 -16.52 -8.08 -17.07
N GLU A 198 -16.25 -6.86 -16.63
CA GLU A 198 -15.46 -5.88 -17.36
C GLU A 198 -14.26 -5.42 -16.54
N ALA A 199 -13.10 -5.33 -17.20
CA ALA A 199 -11.89 -4.74 -16.64
C ALA A 199 -11.47 -3.52 -17.47
N THR A 200 -11.07 -2.45 -16.78
CA THR A 200 -10.61 -1.20 -17.40
C THR A 200 -9.26 -0.81 -16.81
N VAL A 201 -8.26 -0.57 -17.66
CA VAL A 201 -6.99 0.05 -17.22
C VAL A 201 -7.24 1.52 -16.91
N LEU A 202 -6.98 1.92 -15.67
CA LEU A 202 -7.14 3.30 -15.21
C LEU A 202 -5.83 4.09 -15.30
N ALA A 203 -4.72 3.41 -15.09
CA ALA A 203 -3.37 3.96 -15.26
C ALA A 203 -2.42 2.86 -15.71
N ASP A 204 -1.42 3.22 -16.50
CA ASP A 204 -0.33 2.36 -16.95
C ASP A 204 1.02 3.06 -16.75
N GLY A 205 2.11 2.37 -17.10
CA GLY A 205 3.45 2.93 -16.98
C GLY A 205 3.95 3.03 -15.55
N LEU A 206 3.36 2.27 -14.62
CA LEU A 206 3.73 2.26 -13.21
C LEU A 206 4.91 1.32 -12.97
N ALA A 207 5.78 1.68 -12.03
CA ALA A 207 6.98 0.96 -11.67
C ALA A 207 6.65 -0.12 -10.61
N ALA A 208 6.22 -1.30 -11.07
CA ALA A 208 5.78 -2.41 -10.21
C ALA A 208 4.82 -1.95 -9.10
N PRO A 209 3.59 -1.51 -9.45
CA PRO A 209 2.63 -1.06 -8.45
C PRO A 209 2.34 -2.19 -7.47
N ASN A 210 2.40 -1.87 -6.18
CA ASN A 210 2.19 -2.80 -5.07
C ASN A 210 0.98 -2.29 -4.27
N GLY A 211 1.14 -1.62 -3.13
CA GLY A 211 0.01 -1.08 -2.36
C GLY A 211 -0.96 -0.19 -3.14
N ILE A 212 -2.27 -0.37 -2.95
CA ILE A 212 -3.33 0.45 -3.58
C ILE A 212 -4.46 0.81 -2.61
N SER A 213 -4.55 2.06 -2.14
CA SER A 213 -5.60 2.46 -1.19
C SER A 213 -6.34 3.72 -1.66
N PHE A 214 -7.65 3.78 -1.42
CA PHE A 214 -8.41 5.02 -1.60
C PHE A 214 -7.94 6.09 -0.61
N ASP A 215 -8.00 7.37 -0.99
CA ASP A 215 -7.97 8.43 0.02
C ASP A 215 -9.23 8.36 0.91
N ALA A 216 -9.17 8.99 2.08
CA ALA A 216 -10.25 8.93 3.07
C ALA A 216 -11.62 9.44 2.54
N ASP A 217 -11.60 10.24 1.46
CA ASP A 217 -12.78 10.85 0.85
C ASP A 217 -13.21 10.13 -0.46
N PHE A 218 -12.55 9.04 -0.85
CA PHE A 218 -12.75 8.33 -2.13
C PHE A 218 -12.65 9.24 -3.37
N ARG A 219 -11.71 10.20 -3.37
CA ARG A 219 -11.42 11.12 -4.50
C ARG A 219 -10.22 10.72 -5.35
N GLY A 220 -9.36 9.84 -4.85
CA GLY A 220 -8.31 9.22 -5.64
C GLY A 220 -7.74 7.97 -4.99
N LEU A 221 -6.82 7.32 -5.72
CA LEU A 221 -6.02 6.20 -5.22
C LEU A 221 -4.60 6.64 -4.92
N TRP A 222 -4.08 6.24 -3.77
CA TRP A 222 -2.66 6.13 -3.49
C TRP A 222 -2.16 4.79 -4.02
N VAL A 223 -1.05 4.80 -4.75
CA VAL A 223 -0.45 3.61 -5.34
C VAL A 223 1.05 3.60 -5.03
N SER A 224 1.51 2.62 -4.24
CA SER A 224 2.94 2.38 -4.01
C SER A 224 3.57 1.80 -5.27
N GLU A 225 4.78 2.23 -5.60
CA GLU A 225 5.52 1.76 -6.77
C GLU A 225 6.89 1.23 -6.33
N LEU A 226 6.96 -0.10 -6.22
CA LEU A 226 8.00 -0.86 -5.53
C LEU A 226 9.40 -0.62 -6.10
N THR A 227 9.56 -0.64 -7.43
CA THR A 227 10.89 -0.56 -8.05
C THR A 227 11.47 0.85 -8.10
N GLU A 228 10.67 1.87 -7.81
CA GLU A 228 11.10 3.27 -7.81
C GLU A 228 10.91 4.00 -6.47
N ASN A 229 10.52 3.29 -5.41
CA ASN A 229 10.40 3.83 -4.05
C ASN A 229 9.58 5.14 -4.01
N ARG A 230 8.38 5.10 -4.61
CA ARG A 230 7.50 6.26 -4.68
C ARG A 230 6.05 5.86 -4.46
N VAL A 231 5.23 6.85 -4.14
CA VAL A 231 3.77 6.72 -4.11
C VAL A 231 3.20 7.69 -5.14
N SER A 232 2.40 7.16 -6.06
CA SER A 232 1.61 7.94 -7.02
C SER A 232 0.20 8.19 -6.49
N TYR A 233 -0.39 9.31 -6.87
CA TYR A 233 -1.79 9.62 -6.61
C TYR A 233 -2.56 9.74 -7.92
N LEU A 234 -3.60 8.91 -8.07
CA LEU A 234 -4.53 8.90 -9.20
C LEU A 234 -5.84 9.55 -8.76
N GLN A 235 -6.06 10.80 -9.16
CA GLN A 235 -7.28 11.53 -8.83
C GLN A 235 -8.43 11.16 -9.78
N TRP A 236 -9.65 10.97 -9.27
CA TRP A 236 -10.84 10.75 -10.10
C TRP A 236 -11.42 12.04 -10.69
N GLU A 237 -12.00 11.91 -11.89
CA GLU A 237 -13.02 12.83 -12.42
C GLU A 237 -14.40 12.48 -11.83
N ALA A 238 -15.32 13.45 -11.83
CA ALA A 238 -16.71 13.22 -11.38
C ALA A 238 -17.41 12.10 -12.16
N GLU A 239 -16.99 11.85 -13.41
CA GLU A 239 -17.53 10.81 -14.29
C GLU A 239 -16.86 9.43 -14.14
N GLY A 240 -15.95 9.25 -13.18
CA GLY A 240 -15.37 7.94 -12.82
C GLY A 240 -14.13 7.52 -13.63
N GLY A 241 -13.52 8.45 -14.38
CA GLY A 241 -12.20 8.28 -15.00
C GLY A 241 -11.07 8.86 -14.15
N VAL A 242 -9.81 8.72 -14.58
CA VAL A 242 -8.66 9.38 -13.92
C VAL A 242 -8.49 10.79 -14.47
N ALA A 243 -8.63 11.79 -13.61
CA ALA A 243 -8.47 13.22 -13.91
C ALA A 243 -7.00 13.62 -14.05
N ALA A 244 -6.19 13.13 -13.12
CA ALA A 244 -4.78 13.46 -13.01
C ALA A 244 -4.02 12.32 -12.33
N SER A 245 -2.77 12.14 -12.74
CA SER A 245 -1.82 11.23 -12.12
C SER A 245 -0.50 11.96 -11.89
N HIS A 246 0.09 11.80 -10.72
CA HIS A 246 1.41 12.32 -10.40
C HIS A 246 2.08 11.54 -9.28
N THR A 247 3.42 11.59 -9.23
CA THR A 247 4.17 11.14 -8.05
C THR A 247 3.90 12.09 -6.88
N ALA A 248 3.25 11.60 -5.85
CA ALA A 248 2.92 12.37 -4.66
C ALA A 248 4.02 12.29 -3.60
N LEU A 249 4.60 11.11 -3.39
CA LEU A 249 5.68 10.88 -2.42
C LEU A 249 6.87 10.22 -3.07
N ARG A 250 8.08 10.59 -2.63
CA ARG A 250 9.29 9.80 -2.82
C ARG A 250 9.70 9.27 -1.46
N VAL A 251 9.77 7.96 -1.35
CA VAL A 251 10.00 7.25 -0.09
C VAL A 251 11.49 7.01 0.05
N ASP A 252 12.07 7.48 1.15
CA ASP A 252 13.47 7.24 1.47
C ASP A 252 13.61 5.87 2.17
N GLY A 253 13.53 4.81 1.37
CA GLY A 253 13.61 3.42 1.83
C GLY A 253 15.03 2.89 2.04
N GLY A 254 16.05 3.59 1.51
CA GLY A 254 17.43 3.11 1.51
C GLY A 254 17.57 1.78 0.75
N LEU A 255 17.90 0.70 1.48
CA LEU A 255 17.97 -0.66 0.92
C LEU A 255 16.60 -1.32 0.74
N ALA A 256 15.57 -0.77 1.38
CA ALA A 256 14.21 -1.28 1.32
C ALA A 256 13.44 -0.70 0.12
N GLN A 257 12.37 -1.40 -0.25
CA GLN A 257 11.43 -1.00 -1.28
C GLN A 257 10.05 -0.74 -0.67
N THR A 258 9.25 0.12 -1.29
CA THR A 258 7.85 0.32 -0.89
C THR A 258 7.04 -0.95 -1.13
N ASP A 259 6.21 -1.29 -0.16
CA ASP A 259 5.27 -2.42 -0.19
C ASP A 259 3.81 -1.88 -0.08
N SER A 260 2.91 -2.61 0.59
CA SER A 260 1.52 -2.20 0.74
C SER A 260 1.37 -0.84 1.44
N ILE A 261 0.21 -0.19 1.21
CA ILE A 261 -0.11 1.12 1.78
C ILE A 261 -1.49 1.10 2.45
N ALA A 262 -1.55 1.73 3.63
CA ALA A 262 -2.78 1.93 4.38
C ALA A 262 -3.07 3.42 4.60
N VAL A 263 -4.35 3.77 4.75
CA VAL A 263 -4.85 5.13 4.95
C VAL A 263 -5.79 5.15 6.16
N ASP A 264 -5.52 6.04 7.11
CA ASP A 264 -6.41 6.29 8.25
C ASP A 264 -7.47 7.38 7.95
N ALA A 265 -8.39 7.59 8.88
CA ALA A 265 -9.51 8.52 8.72
C ALA A 265 -9.11 10.00 8.59
N ASP A 266 -7.89 10.37 9.02
CA ASP A 266 -7.36 11.74 8.85
C ASP A 266 -6.62 11.90 7.50
N GLY A 267 -6.47 10.81 6.75
CA GLY A 267 -5.76 10.75 5.49
C GLY A 267 -4.25 10.64 5.65
N ASN A 268 -3.77 10.07 6.77
CA ASN A 268 -2.36 9.70 6.89
C ASN A 268 -2.10 8.38 6.17
N LEU A 269 -0.96 8.30 5.49
CA LEU A 269 -0.52 7.16 4.70
C LEU A 269 0.52 6.37 5.49
N TYR A 270 0.30 5.08 5.64
CA TYR A 270 1.21 4.13 6.30
C TYR A 270 1.83 3.26 5.23
N GLN A 271 3.07 3.57 4.86
CA GLN A 271 3.82 2.89 3.82
C GLN A 271 4.64 1.75 4.41
N GLY A 272 4.26 0.50 4.11
CA GLY A 272 5.04 -0.69 4.40
C GLY A 272 6.36 -0.72 3.63
N LEU A 273 7.36 -1.43 4.16
CA LEU A 273 8.67 -1.57 3.55
C LEU A 273 9.08 -3.04 3.43
N HIS A 274 9.46 -3.42 2.22
CA HIS A 274 10.12 -4.68 1.93
C HIS A 274 11.63 -4.54 2.06
N GLY A 275 12.29 -5.36 2.91
CA GLY A 275 13.74 -5.26 3.16
C GLY A 275 14.11 -4.34 4.33
N ARG A 276 13.14 -3.70 4.98
CA ARG A 276 13.24 -3.14 6.33
C ARG A 276 11.95 -3.42 7.10
N PRO A 277 11.97 -4.02 8.31
CA PRO A 277 10.77 -4.21 9.11
C PRO A 277 10.35 -2.89 9.78
N ALA A 278 9.85 -1.94 8.99
CA ALA A 278 9.36 -0.65 9.47
C ALA A 278 8.27 -0.10 8.54
N VAL A 279 7.45 0.81 9.07
CA VAL A 279 6.43 1.55 8.32
C VAL A 279 6.73 3.04 8.39
N LEU A 280 6.65 3.75 7.27
CA LEU A 280 6.79 5.20 7.22
C LEU A 280 5.41 5.84 7.14
N VAL A 281 5.11 6.77 8.05
CA VAL A 281 3.80 7.43 8.16
C VAL A 281 3.88 8.86 7.66
N TYR A 282 3.09 9.20 6.64
CA TYR A 282 3.04 10.53 6.05
C TYR A 282 1.65 11.15 6.22
N ASP A 283 1.53 12.46 6.32
CA ASP A 283 0.24 13.10 6.05
C ASP A 283 -0.05 13.16 4.55
N ARG A 284 -1.29 13.48 4.17
CA ARG A 284 -1.72 13.67 2.77
C ARG A 284 -0.93 14.70 1.96
N TYR A 285 -0.09 15.52 2.60
CA TYR A 285 0.78 16.50 1.92
C TYR A 285 2.24 16.03 1.85
N GLY A 286 2.52 14.81 2.30
CA GLY A 286 3.83 14.17 2.23
C GLY A 286 4.80 14.56 3.33
N ARG A 287 4.33 15.17 4.41
CA ARG A 287 5.17 15.37 5.60
C ARG A 287 5.28 14.05 6.35
N HIS A 288 6.50 13.58 6.57
CA HIS A 288 6.80 12.42 7.40
C HIS A 288 6.44 12.72 8.87
N LEU A 289 5.45 12.01 9.39
CA LEU A 289 4.91 12.18 10.74
C LEU A 289 5.57 11.24 11.75
N ALA A 290 5.70 9.97 11.38
CA ALA A 290 6.23 8.93 12.25
C ALA A 290 6.89 7.78 11.46
N THR A 291 7.77 7.05 12.12
CA THR A 291 8.26 5.74 11.70
C THR A 291 7.83 4.71 12.74
N ILE A 292 7.10 3.67 12.29
CA ILE A 292 6.79 2.51 13.11
C ILE A 292 7.95 1.52 12.97
N GLU A 293 8.60 1.17 14.08
CA GLU A 293 9.74 0.24 14.08
C GLU A 293 9.45 -1.02 14.88
N ILE A 294 10.04 -2.13 14.45
CA ILE A 294 10.04 -3.38 15.21
C ILE A 294 11.15 -3.33 16.28
N PRO A 295 10.92 -3.84 17.50
CA PRO A 295 11.90 -3.77 18.58
C PRO A 295 13.25 -4.37 18.16
N ALA A 296 14.35 -3.71 18.51
CA ALA A 296 15.69 -4.14 18.07
C ALA A 296 16.10 -5.56 18.53
N GLY A 297 15.45 -6.11 19.56
CA GLY A 297 15.67 -7.48 20.03
C GLY A 297 14.96 -8.56 19.19
N ASP A 298 14.09 -8.15 18.27
CA ASP A 298 13.31 -9.04 17.42
C ASP A 298 14.06 -9.29 16.11
N GLU A 299 15.10 -10.13 16.21
CA GLU A 299 16.02 -10.43 15.13
C GLU A 299 15.41 -11.34 14.05
N GLY A 300 15.97 -11.29 12.83
CA GLY A 300 15.57 -12.18 11.73
C GLY A 300 14.27 -11.80 11.04
N LEU A 301 13.82 -10.54 11.20
CA LEU A 301 12.70 -9.94 10.49
C LEU A 301 13.24 -8.96 9.45
N THR A 302 12.66 -8.97 8.26
CA THR A 302 13.20 -8.24 7.10
C THR A 302 12.19 -7.35 6.44
N SER A 303 10.89 -7.63 6.53
CA SER A 303 9.87 -6.85 5.84
C SER A 303 8.67 -6.63 6.74
N ALA A 304 8.17 -5.39 6.74
CA ALA A 304 6.90 -4.99 7.32
C ALA A 304 5.99 -4.65 6.15
N THR A 305 5.19 -5.61 5.74
CA THR A 305 4.64 -5.65 4.38
C THR A 305 3.31 -4.91 4.28
N ASN A 306 2.37 -5.18 5.20
CA ASN A 306 1.03 -4.64 5.17
C ASN A 306 0.46 -4.48 6.59
N LEU A 307 -0.54 -3.61 6.76
CA LEU A 307 -1.21 -3.39 8.05
C LEU A 307 -2.69 -3.12 7.91
N ALA A 308 -3.48 -3.46 8.92
CA ALA A 308 -4.89 -3.07 9.04
C ALA A 308 -5.10 -2.30 10.34
N ILE A 309 -5.83 -1.18 10.26
CA ILE A 309 -6.24 -0.38 11.42
C ILE A 309 -7.68 -0.78 11.74
N THR A 310 -7.95 -1.07 13.01
CA THR A 310 -9.28 -1.48 13.47
C THR A 310 -10.32 -0.43 13.05
N PRO A 311 -11.37 -0.78 12.29
CA PRO A 311 -12.37 0.20 11.87
C PRO A 311 -13.01 0.93 13.06
N GLY A 312 -12.97 2.27 13.04
CA GLY A 312 -13.47 3.12 14.14
C GLY A 312 -12.63 3.08 15.42
N GLY A 313 -11.42 2.52 15.37
CA GLY A 313 -10.46 2.51 16.46
C GLY A 313 -9.04 2.80 15.97
N THR A 314 -8.09 2.94 16.89
CA THR A 314 -6.70 3.31 16.57
C THR A 314 -5.73 2.13 16.64
N THR A 315 -6.15 0.96 17.14
CA THR A 315 -5.27 -0.21 17.19
C THR A 315 -5.04 -0.76 15.78
N ALA A 316 -3.77 -0.81 15.37
CA ALA A 316 -3.33 -1.37 14.10
C ALA A 316 -2.63 -2.72 14.30
N TYR A 317 -2.71 -3.56 13.27
CA TYR A 317 -2.02 -4.84 13.20
C TYR A 317 -1.17 -4.91 11.94
N LEU A 318 0.10 -5.25 12.09
CA LEU A 318 1.14 -5.20 11.07
C LEU A 318 1.67 -6.60 10.78
N THR A 319 1.67 -7.03 9.52
CA THR A 319 2.33 -8.25 9.08
C THR A 319 3.81 -8.01 8.92
N VAL A 320 4.62 -8.85 9.58
CA VAL A 320 6.08 -8.77 9.55
C VAL A 320 6.65 -10.15 9.33
N SER A 321 7.53 -10.27 8.35
CA SER A 321 8.13 -11.54 7.96
C SER A 321 9.63 -11.44 7.80
N GLY A 322 10.28 -12.60 7.89
CA GLY A 322 11.70 -12.79 7.60
C GLY A 322 12.14 -14.22 7.93
N PRO A 323 13.45 -14.49 7.95
CA PRO A 323 14.00 -15.79 8.32
C PRO A 323 13.53 -16.36 9.67
N ALA A 324 13.09 -15.51 10.61
CA ALA A 324 12.57 -15.91 11.91
C ALA A 324 11.12 -16.44 11.89
N GLY A 325 10.40 -16.30 10.77
CA GLY A 325 8.99 -16.65 10.64
C GLY A 325 8.10 -15.44 10.31
N GLY A 326 6.79 -15.68 10.35
CA GLY A 326 5.76 -14.68 10.08
C GLY A 326 5.05 -14.30 11.37
N TYR A 327 4.96 -13.01 11.62
CA TYR A 327 4.48 -12.43 12.87
C TYR A 327 3.45 -11.35 12.60
N LEU A 328 2.52 -11.23 13.55
CA LEU A 328 1.67 -10.07 13.72
C LEU A 328 2.26 -9.18 14.81
N TYR A 329 2.43 -7.91 14.50
CA TYR A 329 2.73 -6.85 15.46
C TYR A 329 1.52 -5.94 15.63
N THR A 330 1.49 -5.14 16.69
CA THR A 330 0.44 -4.16 16.94
C THR A 330 1.00 -2.84 17.43
N PHE A 331 0.34 -1.74 17.09
CA PHE A 331 0.70 -0.39 17.53
C PHE A 331 -0.55 0.51 17.51
N GLU A 332 -0.45 1.69 18.10
CA GLU A 332 -1.49 2.72 18.01
C GLU A 332 -1.26 3.61 16.79
N ALA A 333 -2.20 3.58 15.85
CA ALA A 333 -2.25 4.46 14.69
C ALA A 333 -2.51 5.91 15.11
N LEU A 334 -2.17 6.86 14.23
CA LEU A 334 -2.32 8.29 14.48
C LEU A 334 -3.78 8.76 14.41
N ALA A 335 -4.63 8.04 13.68
CA ALA A 335 -6.07 8.25 13.64
C ALA A 335 -6.83 6.92 13.47
N GLU A 336 -8.16 7.00 13.49
CA GLU A 336 -9.03 5.83 13.41
C GLU A 336 -8.91 5.11 12.06
N GLY A 337 -9.04 3.79 12.07
CA GLY A 337 -9.17 2.99 10.86
C GLY A 337 -10.49 3.27 10.14
N THR A 338 -10.46 3.35 8.82
CA THR A 338 -11.67 3.33 7.99
C THR A 338 -12.14 1.88 7.77
N ARG A 339 -13.28 1.68 7.10
CA ARG A 339 -13.78 0.33 6.76
C ARG A 339 -12.71 -0.51 6.05
N GLN A 340 -11.94 0.14 5.19
CA GLN A 340 -10.89 -0.49 4.40
C GLN A 340 -9.61 0.34 4.56
N SER A 341 -9.03 0.26 5.76
CA SER A 341 -7.83 1.04 6.07
C SER A 341 -6.64 0.66 5.20
N ASN A 342 -6.64 -0.50 4.55
CA ASN A 342 -5.54 -0.95 3.72
C ASN A 342 -5.94 -1.23 2.28
N GLY A 343 -4.93 -1.09 1.43
CA GLY A 343 -4.98 -1.45 0.04
C GLY A 343 -4.67 -2.91 -0.26
N GLY A 344 -4.57 -3.74 0.76
CA GLY A 344 -4.11 -5.10 0.65
C GLY A 344 -4.69 -5.97 1.74
#